data_AF-F3B5N1-F1
#
_entry.id   AF-F3B5N1-F1
#
_cell.length_a   1.000
_cell.length_b   1.000
_cell.length_c   1.000
_cell.angle_alpha   90.00
_cell.angle_beta   90.00
_cell.angle_gamma   90.00
#
_symmetry.space_group_name_H-M   'P 1'
#
loop_
_entity.id
_entity.type
_entity.pdbx_description
1 polymer ?
#
loop_
_entity_poly.entity_id
_entity_poly.type
_entity_poly.pdbx_seq_one_letter_code
_entity_poly.pdbx_strand_id
1 'polypeptide(L)'
;VYPEKNLRAYPGVERGSKEWDETYKIRVNVEKSINHFKDSFCIAKRKTTNEKTLHSDLLLAGISQLLTVVVADKINQRQHIRSLKSLIA
;
A
#
# COMPACT_ATOMS: atom_id res chain seq x y z
N VAL A 1 -22.39 17.57 12.37
CA VAL A 1 -23.22 16.37 12.19
C VAL A 1 -24.47 16.70 11.40
N TYR A 2 -24.61 16.14 10.19
CA TYR A 2 -25.80 16.32 9.36
C TYR A 2 -27.03 15.69 10.02
N PRO A 3 -28.16 16.40 10.17
CA PRO A 3 -29.36 15.89 10.85
C PRO A 3 -29.92 14.62 10.20
N GLU A 4 -29.89 14.58 8.87
CA GLU A 4 -30.45 13.51 8.05
C GLU A 4 -29.66 12.19 8.09
N LYS A 5 -28.40 12.19 8.56
CA LYS A 5 -27.47 11.02 8.55
C LYS A 5 -27.59 10.16 7.27
N ASN A 6 -27.87 10.81 6.14
CA ASN A 6 -28.14 10.12 4.90
C ASN A 6 -26.81 9.73 4.26
N LEU A 7 -26.37 8.49 4.53
CA LEU A 7 -25.11 7.92 4.03
C LEU A 7 -25.06 7.88 2.48
N ARG A 8 -26.19 8.00 1.78
CA ARG A 8 -26.21 8.08 0.32
C ARG A 8 -25.77 9.45 -0.19
N ALA A 9 -26.16 10.52 0.48
CA ALA A 9 -25.76 11.89 0.13
C ALA A 9 -24.39 12.26 0.72
N TYR A 10 -24.06 11.70 1.90
CA TYR A 10 -22.82 11.97 2.63
C TYR A 10 -22.19 10.66 3.11
N PRO A 11 -21.58 9.88 2.20
CA PRO A 11 -21.01 8.56 2.53
C PRO A 11 -19.72 8.61 3.35
N GLY A 12 -19.17 9.81 3.57
CA GLY A 12 -17.92 10.00 4.29
C GLY A 12 -18.10 9.91 5.80
N VAL A 13 -17.12 9.31 6.47
CA VAL A 13 -17.01 9.34 7.93
C VAL A 13 -16.81 10.79 8.39
N GLU A 14 -17.57 11.20 9.41
CA GLU A 14 -17.50 12.56 9.95
C GLU A 14 -16.11 12.87 10.51
N ARG A 15 -15.54 14.00 10.09
CA ARG A 15 -14.19 14.43 10.51
C ARG A 15 -14.16 14.71 12.01
N GLY A 16 -13.16 14.18 12.71
CA GLY A 16 -13.03 14.28 14.17
C GLY A 16 -13.92 13.29 14.94
N SER A 17 -14.66 12.42 14.25
CA SER A 17 -15.23 11.22 14.90
C SER A 17 -14.12 10.23 15.25
N LYS A 18 -14.40 9.34 16.21
CA LYS A 18 -13.48 8.26 16.60
C LYS A 18 -13.08 7.38 15.39
N GLU A 19 -14.05 7.02 14.55
CA GLU A 19 -13.80 6.24 13.34
C GLU A 19 -12.89 6.98 12.35
N TRP A 20 -13.09 8.30 12.18
CA TRP A 20 -12.21 9.12 11.35
C TRP A 20 -10.80 9.18 11.92
N ASP A 21 -10.64 9.42 13.23
CA ASP A 21 -9.32 9.50 13.87
C ASP A 21 -8.56 8.16 13.81
N GLU A 22 -9.27 7.04 13.92
CA GLU A 22 -8.68 5.70 13.78
C GLU A 22 -8.29 5.41 12.33
N THR A 23 -9.18 5.68 11.38
CA THR A 23 -8.99 5.35 9.95
C THR A 23 -8.00 6.30 9.27
N TYR A 24 -8.07 7.60 9.56
CA TYR A 24 -7.25 8.62 8.92
C TYR A 24 -5.75 8.47 9.27
N LYS A 25 -5.43 7.92 10.45
CA LYS A 25 -4.06 7.54 10.83
C LYS A 25 -3.47 6.49 9.88
N ILE A 26 -4.28 5.55 9.40
CA ILE A 26 -3.86 4.47 8.50
C ILE A 26 -3.53 5.02 7.10
N ARG A 27 -4.25 6.06 6.65
CA ARG A 27 -4.06 6.69 5.32
C ARG A 27 -2.61 6.99 5.01
N VAL A 28 -1.88 7.60 5.95
CA VAL A 28 -0.47 7.97 5.74
C VAL A 28 0.40 6.74 5.50
N ASN A 29 0.12 5.63 6.19
CA ASN A 29 0.85 4.38 5.99
C ASN A 29 0.52 3.73 4.64
N VAL A 30 -0.75 3.79 4.22
CA VAL A 30 -1.19 3.31 2.90
C VAL A 30 -0.51 4.09 1.78
N GLU A 31 -0.51 5.42 1.85
CA GLU A 31 0.15 6.28 0.85
C GLU A 31 1.65 6.01 0.76
N LYS A 32 2.33 5.86 1.91
CA LYS A 32 3.74 5.48 1.95
C LYS A 32 3.98 4.10 1.33
N SER A 33 3.10 3.13 1.58
CA SER A 33 3.17 1.80 0.99
C SER A 33 2.97 1.84 -0.53
N ILE A 34 1.99 2.60 -1.01
CA ILE A 34 1.74 2.79 -2.46
C ILE A 34 2.94 3.44 -3.12
N ASN A 35 3.53 4.47 -2.52
CA ASN A 35 4.71 5.12 -3.08
C ASN A 35 5.89 4.15 -3.16
N HIS A 36 6.16 3.42 -2.08
CA HIS A 36 7.20 2.41 -2.05
C HIS A 36 6.97 1.31 -3.10
N PHE A 37 5.75 0.82 -3.23
CA PHE A 37 5.37 -0.17 -4.23
C PHE A 37 5.64 0.33 -5.66
N LYS A 38 5.23 1.56 -5.94
CA LYS A 38 5.43 2.22 -7.23
C LYS A 38 6.89 2.37 -7.62
N ASP A 39 7.71 2.84 -6.68
CA ASP A 39 9.11 3.18 -6.93
C ASP A 39 10.03 1.96 -6.89
N SER A 40 9.88 1.09 -5.87
CA SER A 40 10.80 -0.02 -5.62
C SER A 40 10.50 -1.28 -6.42
N PHE A 41 9.24 -1.45 -6.86
CA PHE A 41 8.83 -2.58 -7.70
C PHE A 41 8.54 -2.15 -9.15
N CYS A 42 9.13 -1.04 -9.60
CA CYS A 42 9.16 -0.60 -10.99
C CYS A 42 7.78 -0.36 -11.67
N ILE A 43 6.70 -0.22 -10.90
CA ILE A 43 5.34 0.00 -11.44
C ILE A 43 5.19 1.43 -12.03
N ALA A 44 5.84 2.43 -11.43
CA ALA A 44 5.76 3.82 -11.88
C ALA A 44 6.54 4.09 -13.17
N LYS A 45 7.71 3.46 -13.35
CA LYS A 45 8.61 3.67 -14.50
C LYS A 45 8.64 2.48 -15.46
N ARG A 46 7.50 1.80 -15.61
CA ARG A 46 7.35 0.67 -16.52
C ARG A 46 7.57 1.09 -17.98
N LYS A 47 8.17 0.20 -18.76
CA LYS A 47 8.37 0.37 -20.21
C LYS A 47 7.29 -0.33 -21.04
N THR A 48 6.59 -1.29 -20.43
CA THR A 48 5.55 -2.11 -21.04
C THR A 48 4.21 -1.35 -21.03
N THR A 49 3.50 -1.40 -22.16
CA THR A 49 2.18 -0.77 -22.34
C THR A 49 1.08 -1.78 -22.66
N ASN A 50 1.43 -3.02 -22.98
CA ASN A 50 0.47 -4.11 -23.19
C ASN A 50 -0.26 -4.42 -21.88
N GLU A 51 -1.59 -4.40 -21.93
CA GLU A 51 -2.49 -4.68 -20.79
C GLU A 51 -2.19 -6.02 -20.10
N LYS A 52 -2.02 -7.11 -20.85
CA LYS A 52 -1.76 -8.45 -20.28
C LYS A 52 -0.44 -8.48 -19.51
N THR A 53 0.59 -7.88 -20.10
CA THR A 53 1.90 -7.78 -19.46
C THR A 53 1.84 -6.89 -18.23
N LEU A 54 1.15 -5.74 -18.32
CA LEU A 54 0.96 -4.82 -17.21
C LEU A 54 0.24 -5.48 -16.03
N HIS A 55 -0.80 -6.25 -16.31
CA HIS A 55 -1.54 -6.98 -15.28
C HIS A 55 -0.65 -8.01 -14.59
N SER A 56 0.08 -8.81 -15.36
CA SER A 56 1.05 -9.77 -14.82
C SER A 56 2.16 -9.10 -14.01
N ASP A 57 2.75 -8.00 -14.51
CA ASP A 57 3.80 -7.23 -13.82
C ASP A 57 3.29 -6.70 -12.47
N LEU A 58 2.05 -6.20 -12.43
CA LEU A 58 1.41 -5.71 -11.21
C LEU A 58 1.25 -6.83 -10.16
N LEU A 59 0.77 -7.99 -10.58
CA LEU A 59 0.61 -9.14 -9.70
C LEU A 59 1.96 -9.65 -9.16
N LEU A 60 2.96 -9.79 -10.04
CA LEU A 60 4.30 -10.23 -9.67
C LEU A 60 4.99 -9.26 -8.72
N ALA A 61 4.83 -7.95 -8.95
CA ALA A 61 5.31 -6.92 -8.03
C ALA A 61 4.66 -7.07 -6.65
N GLY A 62 3.34 -7.27 -6.59
CA GLY A 62 2.60 -7.46 -5.34
C GLY A 62 3.08 -8.69 -4.57
N ILE A 63 3.23 -9.83 -5.24
CA ILE A 63 3.76 -11.08 -4.65
C ILE A 63 5.18 -10.84 -4.12
N SER A 64 6.03 -10.17 -4.90
CA SER A 64 7.43 -9.89 -4.52
C SER A 64 7.52 -8.96 -3.29
N GLN A 65 6.63 -7.97 -3.19
CA GLN A 65 6.53 -7.11 -2.00
C GLN A 65 6.17 -7.93 -0.76
N LEU A 66 5.15 -8.80 -0.85
CA LEU A 66 4.74 -9.64 0.27
C LEU A 66 5.84 -10.64 0.67
N LEU A 67 6.53 -11.22 -0.30
CA LEU A 67 7.67 -12.11 -0.05
C LEU A 67 8.76 -11.38 0.76
N THR A 68 9.05 -10.12 0.43
CA THR A 68 10.02 -9.30 1.16
C THR A 68 9.64 -9.15 2.64
N VAL A 69 8.36 -8.93 2.92
CA VAL A 69 7.85 -8.83 4.31
C VAL A 69 8.02 -10.15 5.05
N VAL A 70 7.63 -11.26 4.42
CA VAL A 70 7.75 -12.60 5.02
C VAL A 70 9.20 -12.93 5.32
N VAL A 71 10.12 -12.71 4.37
CA VAL A 71 11.55 -12.98 4.56
C VAL A 71 12.12 -12.12 5.68
N ALA A 72 11.85 -10.81 5.68
CA ALA A 72 12.34 -9.89 6.71
C ALA A 72 11.87 -10.26 8.12
N ASP A 73 10.63 -10.73 8.27
CA ASP A 73 10.13 -11.23 9.55
C ASP A 73 10.80 -12.54 9.96
N LYS A 74 10.97 -13.50 9.04
CA LYS A 74 11.59 -14.81 9.33
C LYS A 74 13.04 -14.71 9.78
N ILE A 75 13.80 -13.72 9.28
CA ILE A 75 15.18 -13.48 9.69
C ILE A 75 15.29 -12.45 10.83
N ASN A 76 14.17 -12.04 11.44
CA ASN A 76 14.09 -11.02 12.49
C ASN A 76 14.65 -9.64 12.11
N GLN A 77 14.74 -9.32 10.82
CA GLN A 77 15.19 -8.02 10.31
C GLN A 77 14.02 -7.17 9.82
N ARG A 78 13.04 -6.95 10.71
CA ARG A 78 11.80 -6.22 10.40
C ARG A 78 12.03 -4.78 9.94
N GLN A 79 13.19 -4.19 10.26
CA GLN A 79 13.57 -2.87 9.75
C GLN A 79 13.74 -2.84 8.21
N HIS A 80 13.92 -3.99 7.57
CA HIS A 80 14.17 -4.12 6.13
C HIS A 80 12.96 -4.66 5.34
N ILE A 81 11.74 -4.61 5.89
CA ILE A 81 10.50 -5.05 5.21
C ILE A 81 10.22 -4.35 3.86
N ARG A 82 10.91 -3.25 3.56
CA ARG A 82 10.79 -2.44 2.34
C ARG A 82 11.95 -2.63 1.36
N SER A 83 12.94 -3.47 1.64
CA SER A 83 14.06 -3.61 0.69
C SER A 83 14.69 -4.98 0.80
N LEU A 84 14.43 -5.80 -0.20
CA LEU A 84 15.06 -7.10 -0.36
C LEU A 84 16.57 -6.96 -0.64
N LYS A 85 16.98 -5.87 -1.31
CA LYS A 85 18.40 -5.55 -1.53
C LYS A 85 19.17 -5.37 -0.22
N SER A 86 18.51 -4.84 0.81
CA SER A 86 19.12 -4.68 2.14
C SER A 86 19.31 -6.00 2.89
N LEU A 87 18.76 -7.11 2.38
CA LEU A 87 18.83 -8.43 3.00
C LEU A 87 19.90 -9.35 2.37
N ILE A 88 20.43 -8.97 1.19
CA ILE A 88 21.35 -9.78 0.39
C ILE A 88 22.74 -9.13 0.26
N ALA A 89 22.87 -7.85 0.62
CA ALA A 89 24.11 -7.06 0.53
C ALA A 89 24.79 -6.89 1.90
#